data_AF-A0A660VKM8-F1
#
_entry.id   AF-A0A660VKM8-F1
#
_cell.length_a   1.000
_cell.length_b   1.000
_cell.length_c   1.000
_cell.angle_alpha   90.00
_cell.angle_beta   90.00
_cell.angle_gamma   90.00
#
_symmetry.space_group_name_H-M   'P 1'
#
loop_
_entity.id
_entity.type
_entity.pdbx_description
1 polymer ?
#
loop_
_entity_poly.entity_id
_entity_poly.type
_entity_poly.pdbx_seq_one_letter_code
_entity_poly.pdbx_strand_id
1 'polypeptide(L)'
;MIRSLVVLLVALLCGACVIPDARDGRDTRGAEVNDSVRRGLSERAAHPDQLLSYADRVRPDIDDPRLAAELELAVARALRELGRPLSAKLSLQRAWAHVEPSAAGLGGEIQLEWAELEHRTAQRDRARTRWQELLRRPGLSASSRDQALAGLAASYEMSGDAASARAWRRKLGSGSALQLAAARRRLQTSKRPAPQLVVRANTSIPTDPRELLAEIHPRASWGAQPLRPNHGAMDPIQAITVHHTAMARPRPGLGGATMRSIQSYHQDVRNWADIGYHFLIDPEGGIWEGRALRVQGAHAGSDKNRGNVGVCLMGNFDEASVPAAQAQALDRLLDTLRARFSLGASDVFPHSRFKLTACPGRSLSVIVGAYRGA
;
A
#
# COMPACT_ATOMS: atom_id res chain seq x y z
N MET A 1 -30.32 -13.97 -41.76
CA MET A 1 -31.59 -14.73 -41.89
C MET A 1 -31.27 -16.19 -41.66
N ILE A 2 -31.88 -17.01 -40.81
CA ILE A 2 -32.96 -16.88 -39.83
C ILE A 2 -32.65 -17.89 -38.70
N ARG A 3 -33.05 -17.53 -37.48
CA ARG A 3 -32.99 -18.30 -36.24
C ARG A 3 -33.97 -19.49 -36.24
N SER A 4 -33.58 -20.54 -35.53
CA SER A 4 -34.39 -21.30 -34.54
C SER A 4 -35.71 -22.00 -34.98
N LEU A 5 -35.72 -23.32 -34.84
CA LEU A 5 -36.87 -24.23 -34.63
C LEU A 5 -36.22 -25.44 -33.90
N VAL A 6 -36.68 -26.04 -32.81
CA VAL A 6 -38.02 -26.49 -32.43
C VAL A 6 -38.03 -26.73 -30.91
N VAL A 7 -39.00 -26.11 -30.21
CA VAL A 7 -39.56 -26.63 -28.95
C VAL A 7 -41.06 -26.48 -29.11
N LEU A 8 -41.78 -27.61 -29.26
CA LEU A 8 -43.19 -27.69 -28.93
C LEU A 8 -43.57 -29.16 -28.70
N LEU A 9 -43.94 -29.48 -27.47
CA LEU A 9 -44.94 -30.52 -27.22
C LEU A 9 -45.79 -30.13 -25.99
N VAL A 10 -46.96 -29.56 -26.32
CA VAL A 10 -48.30 -29.81 -25.76
C VAL A 10 -48.50 -29.78 -24.23
N ALA A 11 -49.26 -28.78 -23.79
CA ALA A 11 -50.36 -28.96 -22.83
C ALA A 11 -51.44 -27.89 -23.07
N LEU A 12 -52.66 -28.32 -23.40
CA LEU A 12 -53.86 -27.51 -23.51
C LEU A 12 -54.92 -28.06 -22.54
N LEU A 13 -55.64 -27.13 -21.91
CA LEU A 13 -56.99 -27.23 -21.31
C LEU A 13 -57.13 -27.83 -19.90
N CYS A 14 -57.32 -26.96 -18.90
CA CYS A 14 -58.61 -26.68 -18.24
C CYS A 14 -58.40 -26.13 -16.81
N GLY A 15 -59.25 -25.18 -16.41
CA GLY A 15 -59.52 -24.88 -15.00
C GLY A 15 -58.88 -23.61 -14.49
N ALA A 16 -59.64 -22.52 -14.56
CA ALA A 16 -59.38 -21.31 -13.78
C ALA A 16 -59.39 -21.65 -12.27
N CYS A 17 -58.22 -21.55 -11.65
CA CYS A 17 -58.07 -21.17 -10.26
C CYS A 17 -56.96 -20.13 -10.23
N VAL A 18 -57.36 -18.87 -10.10
CA VAL A 18 -56.44 -17.78 -9.72
C VAL A 18 -55.96 -18.11 -8.30
N ILE A 19 -54.77 -18.70 -8.21
CA ILE A 19 -54.00 -18.69 -6.97
C ILE A 19 -53.24 -17.36 -7.00
N PRO A 20 -53.42 -16.45 -6.02
CA PRO A 20 -52.52 -15.31 -5.90
C PRO A 20 -51.13 -15.87 -5.65
N ASP A 21 -50.19 -15.57 -6.54
CA ASP A 21 -48.78 -15.93 -6.38
C ASP A 21 -48.27 -15.24 -5.11
N ALA A 22 -48.17 -16.02 -4.02
CA ALA A 22 -47.59 -15.60 -2.76
C ALA A 22 -46.07 -15.51 -2.92
N ARG A 23 -45.61 -14.49 -3.66
CA ARG A 23 -44.21 -14.09 -3.80
C ARG A 23 -44.06 -12.61 -3.49
N ASP A 24 -44.28 -12.22 -2.23
CA ASP A 24 -43.84 -10.90 -1.77
C ASP A 24 -43.67 -10.77 -0.24
N GLY A 25 -42.98 -11.71 0.40
CA GLY A 25 -42.81 -11.65 1.87
C GLY A 25 -41.51 -12.21 2.45
N ARG A 26 -40.66 -12.84 1.64
CA ARG A 26 -39.37 -13.40 2.10
C ARG A 26 -38.16 -12.55 1.73
N ASP A 27 -38.24 -11.75 0.67
CA ASP A 27 -37.13 -10.89 0.22
C ASP A 27 -37.07 -9.55 1.00
N THR A 28 -38.24 -9.00 1.34
CA THR A 28 -38.36 -7.72 2.07
C THR A 28 -37.86 -7.79 3.52
N ARG A 29 -38.12 -8.90 4.24
CA ARG A 29 -37.65 -9.07 5.62
C ARG A 29 -36.12 -9.13 5.71
N GLY A 30 -35.44 -9.77 4.76
CA GLY A 30 -33.98 -9.82 4.72
C GLY A 30 -33.37 -8.43 4.48
N ALA A 31 -33.96 -7.67 3.56
CA ALA A 31 -33.55 -6.29 3.28
C ALA A 31 -33.76 -5.36 4.49
N GLU A 32 -34.91 -5.44 5.16
CA GLU A 32 -35.21 -4.62 6.36
C GLU A 32 -34.26 -4.92 7.53
N VAL A 33 -33.91 -6.20 7.74
CA VAL A 33 -32.92 -6.61 8.75
C VAL A 33 -31.54 -6.04 8.40
N ASN A 34 -31.12 -6.15 7.13
CA ASN A 34 -29.83 -5.61 6.69
C ASN A 34 -29.73 -4.09 6.87
N ASP A 35 -30.79 -3.36 6.55
CA ASP A 35 -30.86 -1.91 6.75
C ASP A 35 -30.87 -1.53 8.23
N SER A 36 -31.51 -2.33 9.09
CA SER A 36 -31.46 -2.16 10.54
C SER A 36 -30.02 -2.30 11.06
N VAL A 37 -29.27 -3.30 10.59
CA VAL A 37 -27.86 -3.49 10.95
C VAL A 37 -27.01 -2.31 10.48
N ARG A 38 -27.16 -1.85 9.24
CA ARG A 38 -26.42 -0.69 8.71
C ARG A 38 -26.69 0.58 9.51
N ARG A 39 -27.95 0.84 9.87
CA ARG A 39 -28.30 1.96 10.76
C ARG A 39 -27.63 1.82 12.12
N GLY A 40 -27.68 0.63 12.72
CA GLY A 40 -27.07 0.37 14.02
C GLY A 40 -25.55 0.56 14.02
N LEU A 41 -24.87 0.20 12.94
CA LEU A 41 -23.44 0.49 12.73
C LEU A 41 -23.18 1.99 12.58
N SER A 42 -23.98 2.69 11.78
CA SER A 42 -23.82 4.13 11.55
C SER A 42 -24.02 4.96 12.82
N GLU A 43 -25.04 4.65 13.64
CA GLU A 43 -25.31 5.32 14.92
C GLU A 43 -24.15 5.19 15.91
N ARG A 44 -23.39 4.08 15.84
CA ARG A 44 -22.32 3.74 16.77
C ARG A 44 -20.94 4.02 16.22
N ALA A 45 -20.83 4.53 14.99
CA ALA A 45 -19.56 4.77 14.32
C ALA A 45 -18.63 5.70 15.12
N ALA A 46 -19.19 6.65 15.88
CA ALA A 46 -18.43 7.56 16.75
C ALA A 46 -18.09 6.98 18.14
N HIS A 47 -18.54 5.76 18.46
CA HIS A 47 -18.38 5.13 19.77
C HIS A 47 -17.80 3.71 19.62
N PRO A 48 -16.46 3.57 19.45
CA PRO A 48 -15.82 2.31 19.09
C PRO A 48 -16.19 1.13 20.00
N ASP A 49 -16.21 1.31 21.32
CA ASP A 49 -16.55 0.22 22.26
C ASP A 49 -18.02 -0.23 22.12
N GLN A 50 -18.93 0.72 21.86
CA GLN A 50 -20.35 0.42 21.62
C GLN A 50 -20.55 -0.28 20.27
N LEU A 51 -19.79 0.11 19.24
CA LEU A 51 -19.80 -0.54 17.94
C LEU A 51 -19.32 -1.99 18.05
N LEU A 52 -18.22 -2.25 18.77
CA LEU A 52 -17.73 -3.61 18.98
C LEU A 52 -18.76 -4.48 19.70
N SER A 53 -19.36 -3.95 20.78
CA SER A 53 -20.41 -4.64 21.53
C SER A 53 -21.66 -4.92 20.68
N TYR A 54 -22.00 -4.01 19.77
CA TYR A 54 -23.10 -4.18 18.83
C TYR A 54 -22.77 -5.22 17.77
N ALA A 55 -21.58 -5.14 17.17
CA ALA A 55 -21.10 -6.07 16.16
C ALA A 55 -21.08 -7.50 16.67
N ASP A 56 -20.60 -7.74 17.89
CA ASP A 56 -20.58 -9.08 18.49
C ASP A 56 -21.98 -9.68 18.68
N ARG A 57 -23.01 -8.84 18.89
CA ARG A 57 -24.41 -9.30 19.00
C ARG A 57 -25.02 -9.65 17.66
N VAL A 58 -24.79 -8.85 16.62
CA VAL A 58 -25.46 -9.03 15.32
C VAL A 58 -24.71 -9.94 14.35
N ARG A 59 -23.39 -10.13 14.54
CA ARG A 59 -22.53 -10.96 13.67
C ARG A 59 -23.09 -12.36 13.40
N PRO A 60 -23.64 -13.11 14.37
CA PRO A 60 -24.14 -14.48 14.12
C PRO A 60 -25.37 -14.53 13.21
N ASP A 61 -26.12 -13.43 13.11
CA ASP A 61 -27.42 -13.37 12.43
C ASP A 61 -27.32 -12.77 11.01
N ILE A 62 -26.09 -12.49 10.52
CA ILE A 62 -25.88 -11.90 9.19
C ILE A 62 -25.55 -13.00 8.18
N ASP A 63 -26.51 -13.26 7.29
CA ASP A 63 -26.34 -14.19 6.17
C ASP A 63 -25.88 -13.48 4.87
N ASP A 64 -26.04 -12.15 4.77
CA ASP A 64 -25.61 -11.35 3.60
C ASP A 64 -24.09 -11.14 3.61
N PRO A 65 -23.34 -11.68 2.62
CA PRO A 65 -21.88 -11.54 2.55
C PRO A 65 -21.40 -10.09 2.48
N ARG A 66 -22.14 -9.22 1.76
CA ARG A 66 -21.79 -7.81 1.66
C ARG A 66 -21.95 -7.11 3.00
N LEU A 67 -23.03 -7.39 3.72
CA LEU A 67 -23.24 -6.84 5.06
C LEU A 67 -22.21 -7.36 6.06
N ALA A 68 -21.81 -8.64 5.96
CA ALA A 68 -20.76 -9.21 6.78
C ALA A 68 -19.40 -8.51 6.53
N ALA A 69 -19.08 -8.21 5.26
CA ALA A 69 -17.90 -7.43 4.90
C ALA A 69 -17.95 -5.98 5.43
N GLU A 70 -19.10 -5.31 5.31
CA GLU A 70 -19.32 -3.96 5.84
C GLU A 70 -19.18 -3.92 7.37
N LEU A 71 -19.74 -4.91 8.08
CA LEU A 71 -19.60 -5.07 9.52
C LEU A 71 -18.13 -5.20 9.92
N GLU A 72 -17.40 -6.12 9.31
CA GLU A 72 -16.00 -6.40 9.67
C GLU A 72 -15.06 -5.24 9.32
N LEU A 73 -15.35 -4.47 8.26
CA LEU A 73 -14.66 -3.22 7.96
C LEU A 73 -14.91 -2.15 9.04
N ALA A 74 -16.16 -2.02 9.51
CA ALA A 74 -16.48 -1.10 10.60
C ALA A 74 -15.80 -1.51 11.93
N VAL A 75 -15.78 -2.80 12.24
CA VAL A 75 -15.05 -3.37 13.39
C VAL A 75 -13.56 -3.10 13.28
N ALA A 76 -12.97 -3.27 12.09
CA ALA A 76 -11.56 -2.96 11.86
C ALA A 76 -11.23 -1.48 12.12
N ARG A 77 -12.07 -0.56 11.65
CA ARG A 77 -11.93 0.88 11.89
C ARG A 77 -12.01 1.22 13.39
N ALA A 78 -13.01 0.68 14.10
CA ALA A 78 -13.15 0.85 15.55
C ALA A 78 -11.97 0.28 16.34
N LEU A 79 -11.49 -0.92 16.00
CA LEU A 79 -10.31 -1.53 16.64
C LEU A 79 -9.04 -0.72 16.39
N ARG A 80 -8.91 -0.11 15.22
CA ARG A 80 -7.79 0.79 14.90
C ARG A 80 -7.83 2.04 15.77
N GLU A 81 -9.00 2.66 15.95
CA GLU A 81 -9.17 3.83 16.82
C GLU A 81 -8.84 3.51 18.29
N LEU A 82 -9.20 2.31 18.75
CA LEU A 82 -8.87 1.79 20.07
C LEU A 82 -7.40 1.34 20.20
N GLY A 83 -6.58 1.49 19.17
CA GLY A 83 -5.16 1.11 19.21
C GLY A 83 -4.93 -0.40 19.25
N ARG A 84 -5.83 -1.21 18.66
CA ARG A 84 -5.78 -2.68 18.59
C ARG A 84 -5.50 -3.17 17.17
N PRO A 85 -4.31 -2.89 16.59
CA PRO A 85 -4.05 -3.08 15.17
C PRO A 85 -4.04 -4.55 14.69
N LEU A 86 -3.67 -5.50 15.55
CA LEU A 86 -3.70 -6.92 15.17
C LEU A 86 -5.14 -7.44 15.06
N SER A 87 -6.00 -7.06 16.01
CA SER A 87 -7.43 -7.37 15.95
C SER A 87 -8.09 -6.68 14.75
N ALA A 88 -7.68 -5.45 14.42
CA ALA A 88 -8.14 -4.76 13.22
C ALA A 88 -7.74 -5.51 11.94
N LYS A 89 -6.50 -6.03 11.83
CA LYS A 89 -6.08 -6.86 10.69
C LYS A 89 -6.90 -8.13 10.55
N LEU A 90 -7.16 -8.83 11.65
CA LEU A 90 -8.01 -10.03 11.64
C LEU A 90 -9.43 -9.71 11.17
N SER A 91 -9.96 -8.55 11.54
CA SER A 91 -11.29 -8.10 11.10
C SER A 91 -11.27 -7.76 9.61
N LEU A 92 -10.26 -7.06 9.10
CA LEU A 92 -10.13 -6.83 7.65
C LEU A 92 -9.95 -8.13 6.86
N GLN A 93 -9.31 -9.15 7.44
CA GLN A 93 -9.15 -10.46 6.80
C GLN A 93 -10.51 -11.18 6.70
N ARG A 94 -11.34 -11.09 7.74
CA ARG A 94 -12.73 -11.58 7.69
C ARG A 94 -13.56 -10.78 6.70
N ALA A 95 -13.43 -9.45 6.69
CA ALA A 95 -14.10 -8.59 5.72
C ALA A 95 -13.77 -9.01 4.29
N TRP A 96 -12.48 -9.23 4.00
CA TRP A 96 -12.00 -9.66 2.69
C TRP A 96 -12.56 -11.02 2.27
N ALA A 97 -12.75 -11.95 3.21
CA ALA A 97 -13.28 -13.28 2.94
C ALA A 97 -14.74 -13.26 2.42
N HIS A 98 -15.47 -12.16 2.63
CA HIS A 98 -16.85 -11.98 2.18
C HIS A 98 -16.99 -11.07 0.94
N VAL A 99 -15.88 -10.56 0.38
CA VAL A 99 -15.90 -9.71 -0.82
C VAL A 99 -16.04 -10.58 -2.07
N GLU A 100 -17.19 -10.49 -2.71
CA GLU A 100 -17.43 -11.09 -4.03
C GLU A 100 -16.68 -10.34 -5.15
N PRO A 101 -16.28 -11.00 -6.26
CA PRO A 101 -15.55 -10.38 -7.37
C PRO A 101 -16.26 -9.17 -8.02
N SER A 102 -17.60 -9.08 -7.88
CA SER A 102 -18.42 -7.98 -8.39
C SER A 102 -18.47 -6.75 -7.46
N ALA A 103 -17.98 -6.85 -6.22
CA ALA A 103 -18.04 -5.79 -5.20
C ALA A 103 -16.80 -4.87 -5.21
N ALA A 104 -16.47 -4.32 -6.39
CA ALA A 104 -15.24 -3.55 -6.64
C ALA A 104 -15.03 -2.35 -5.68
N GLY A 105 -16.10 -1.73 -5.17
CA GLY A 105 -16.00 -0.61 -4.22
C GLY A 105 -15.57 -1.03 -2.81
N LEU A 106 -16.22 -2.04 -2.23
CA LEU A 106 -15.98 -2.47 -0.86
C LEU A 106 -14.61 -3.15 -0.69
N GLY A 107 -14.20 -3.95 -1.69
CA GLY A 107 -12.86 -4.52 -1.72
C GLY A 107 -11.77 -3.43 -1.73
N GLY A 108 -11.98 -2.35 -2.48
CA GLY A 108 -11.08 -1.19 -2.50
C GLY A 108 -10.94 -0.52 -1.13
N GLU A 109 -12.05 -0.32 -0.42
CA GLU A 109 -12.02 0.25 0.94
C GLU A 109 -11.28 -0.64 1.95
N ILE A 110 -11.53 -1.95 1.92
CA ILE A 110 -10.84 -2.92 2.79
C ILE A 110 -9.33 -2.89 2.52
N GLN A 111 -8.91 -2.83 1.25
CA GLN A 111 -7.50 -2.73 0.88
C GLN A 111 -6.87 -1.39 1.30
N LEU A 112 -7.60 -0.28 1.22
CA LEU A 112 -7.12 1.02 1.69
C LEU A 112 -6.92 1.05 3.20
N GLU A 113 -7.88 0.53 3.98
CA GLU A 113 -7.74 0.38 5.43
C GLU A 113 -6.61 -0.59 5.79
N TRP A 114 -6.46 -1.68 5.04
CA TRP A 114 -5.36 -2.63 5.20
C TRP A 114 -4.01 -1.94 4.97
N ALA A 115 -3.87 -1.18 3.87
CA ALA A 115 -2.67 -0.46 3.53
C ALA A 115 -2.32 0.63 4.57
N GLU A 116 -3.30 1.37 5.09
CA GLU A 116 -3.11 2.36 6.16
C GLU A 116 -2.67 1.69 7.47
N LEU A 117 -3.27 0.56 7.82
CA LEU A 117 -2.92 -0.22 9.00
C LEU A 117 -1.53 -0.85 8.88
N GLU A 118 -1.18 -1.33 7.68
CA GLU A 118 0.17 -1.78 7.32
C GLU A 118 1.19 -0.67 7.37
N HIS A 119 0.86 0.53 6.88
CA HIS A 119 1.75 1.69 6.96
C HIS A 119 2.13 2.00 8.41
N ARG A 120 1.13 2.02 9.31
CA ARG A 120 1.34 2.28 10.75
C ARG A 120 2.06 1.12 11.46
N THR A 121 1.71 -0.13 11.15
CA THR A 121 2.43 -1.31 11.71
C THR A 121 3.86 -1.40 11.20
N ALA A 122 4.13 -1.05 9.94
CA ALA A 122 5.47 -1.01 9.38
C ALA A 122 6.32 0.15 9.92
N GLN A 123 5.72 1.32 10.17
CA GLN A 123 6.38 2.45 10.83
C GLN A 123 6.79 2.07 12.26
N ARG A 124 5.90 1.39 13.00
CA ARG A 124 6.18 0.82 14.32
C ARG A 124 7.33 -0.16 14.28
N ASP A 125 7.24 -1.18 13.42
CA ASP A 125 8.18 -2.30 13.43
C ASP A 125 9.58 -1.84 13.02
N ARG A 126 9.69 -0.88 12.10
CA ARG A 126 10.97 -0.28 11.73
C ARG A 126 11.53 0.67 12.77
N ALA A 127 10.69 1.42 13.47
CA ALA A 127 11.14 2.18 14.65
C ALA A 127 11.70 1.21 15.71
N ARG A 128 10.99 0.11 16.00
CA ARG A 128 11.43 -0.90 16.95
C ARG A 128 12.77 -1.53 16.55
N THR A 129 12.90 -2.00 15.31
CA THR A 129 14.16 -2.56 14.81
C THR A 129 15.30 -1.55 14.91
N ARG A 130 15.07 -0.30 14.47
CA ARG A 130 16.09 0.76 14.54
C ARG A 130 16.54 1.04 15.97
N TRP A 131 15.62 1.14 16.91
CA TRP A 131 15.95 1.43 18.31
C TRP A 131 16.62 0.24 19.00
N GLN A 132 16.21 -0.99 18.69
CA GLN A 132 16.90 -2.20 19.14
C GLN A 132 18.33 -2.24 18.61
N GLU A 133 18.53 -1.90 17.34
CA GLU A 133 19.87 -1.86 16.74
C GLU A 133 20.74 -0.77 17.35
N LEU A 134 20.17 0.41 17.61
CA LEU A 134 20.89 1.50 18.29
C LEU A 134 21.36 1.06 19.69
N LEU A 135 20.53 0.32 20.44
CA LEU A 135 20.90 -0.19 21.77
C LEU A 135 22.00 -1.25 21.75
N ARG A 136 22.21 -1.93 20.61
CA ARG A 136 23.30 -2.92 20.44
C ARG A 136 24.65 -2.28 20.15
N ARG A 137 24.69 -0.98 19.81
CA ARG A 137 25.94 -0.30 19.47
C ARG A 137 26.84 -0.13 20.71
N PRO A 138 28.11 -0.53 20.63
CA PRO A 138 29.07 -0.26 21.70
C PRO A 138 29.32 1.26 21.82
N GLY A 139 29.67 1.72 23.03
CA GLY A 139 30.01 3.13 23.29
C GLY A 139 28.83 4.11 23.27
N LEU A 140 27.58 3.61 23.31
CA LEU A 140 26.40 4.47 23.26
C LEU A 140 26.29 5.38 24.50
N SER A 141 26.18 6.70 24.28
CA SER A 141 26.02 7.68 25.36
C SER A 141 24.71 7.47 26.14
N ALA A 142 24.67 7.88 27.41
CA ALA A 142 23.49 7.75 28.26
C ALA A 142 22.24 8.41 27.63
N SER A 143 22.40 9.62 27.07
CA SER A 143 21.32 10.33 26.36
C SER A 143 20.81 9.58 25.13
N SER A 144 21.70 8.98 24.34
CA SER A 144 21.31 8.20 23.15
C SER A 144 20.63 6.88 23.54
N ARG A 145 21.06 6.27 24.65
CA ARG A 145 20.44 5.09 25.24
C ARG A 145 19.03 5.39 25.71
N ASP A 146 18.82 6.48 26.44
CA ASP A 146 17.49 6.90 26.89
C ASP A 146 16.57 7.22 25.70
N GLN A 147 17.08 7.88 24.65
CA GLN A 147 16.30 8.13 23.43
C GLN A 147 15.86 6.82 22.76
N ALA A 148 16.73 5.81 22.72
CA ALA A 148 16.41 4.51 22.15
C ALA A 148 15.37 3.75 22.97
N LEU A 149 15.50 3.76 24.30
CA LEU A 149 14.54 3.17 25.22
C LEU A 149 13.17 3.87 25.14
N ALA A 150 13.15 5.20 25.06
CA ALA A 150 11.94 6.00 24.91
C ALA A 150 11.27 5.74 23.56
N GLY A 151 12.07 5.61 22.50
CA GLY A 151 11.63 5.20 21.17
C GLY A 151 11.01 3.80 21.14
N LEU A 152 11.60 2.85 21.85
CA LEU A 152 11.05 1.50 21.99
C LEU A 152 9.74 1.50 22.77
N ALA A 153 9.72 2.13 23.94
CA ALA A 153 8.53 2.27 24.75
C ALA A 153 7.38 2.88 23.94
N ALA A 154 7.61 4.01 23.27
CA ALA A 154 6.61 4.66 22.43
C ALA A 154 6.16 3.78 21.25
N SER A 155 7.06 2.99 20.65
CA SER A 155 6.69 2.05 19.58
C SER A 155 5.76 0.93 20.08
N TYR A 156 5.99 0.38 21.28
CA TYR A 156 5.14 -0.65 21.88
C TYR A 156 3.79 -0.10 22.35
N GLU A 157 3.75 1.15 22.85
CA GLU A 157 2.49 1.84 23.16
C GLU A 157 1.60 1.97 21.92
N MET A 158 2.19 2.41 20.81
CA MET A 158 1.50 2.53 19.52
C MET A 158 1.01 1.17 18.97
N SER A 159 1.52 0.06 19.52
CA SER A 159 1.11 -1.30 19.14
C SER A 159 -0.08 -1.82 19.94
N GLY A 160 -0.48 -1.13 21.00
CA GLY A 160 -1.36 -1.67 22.04
C GLY A 160 -0.67 -2.65 23.00
N ASP A 161 0.65 -2.89 22.87
CA ASP A 161 1.40 -3.77 23.76
C ASP A 161 1.84 -3.01 25.01
N ALA A 162 0.87 -2.80 25.90
CA ALA A 162 1.07 -2.05 27.14
C ALA A 162 2.10 -2.73 28.07
N ALA A 163 2.24 -4.05 28.01
CA ALA A 163 3.18 -4.80 28.82
C ALA A 163 4.63 -4.52 28.41
N SER A 164 4.95 -4.67 27.12
CA SER A 164 6.27 -4.35 26.59
C SER A 164 6.57 -2.86 26.71
N ALA A 165 5.59 -1.99 26.47
CA ALA A 165 5.72 -0.56 26.68
C ALA A 165 6.17 -0.23 28.10
N ARG A 166 5.48 -0.78 29.12
CA ARG A 166 5.87 -0.61 30.53
C ARG A 166 7.26 -1.18 30.81
N ALA A 167 7.58 -2.35 30.27
CA ALA A 167 8.88 -2.99 30.46
C ALA A 167 10.03 -2.11 29.94
N TRP A 168 9.87 -1.49 28.76
CA TRP A 168 10.86 -0.58 28.20
C TRP A 168 10.90 0.77 28.92
N ARG A 169 9.74 1.31 29.34
CA ARG A 169 9.70 2.54 30.15
C ARG A 169 10.44 2.39 31.48
N ARG A 170 10.35 1.23 32.15
CA ARG A 170 11.06 0.98 33.42
C ARG A 170 12.58 1.05 33.29
N LYS A 171 13.11 0.92 32.08
CA LYS A 171 14.55 1.04 31.80
C LYS A 171 15.01 2.49 31.61
N LEU A 172 14.08 3.44 31.51
CA LEU A 172 14.39 4.86 31.41
C LEU A 172 14.81 5.43 32.77
N GLY A 173 15.81 6.32 32.76
CA GLY A 173 16.22 7.04 33.96
C GLY A 173 15.20 8.06 34.48
N SER A 174 15.42 8.55 35.69
CA SER A 174 14.67 9.68 36.26
C SER A 174 14.84 10.91 35.36
N GLY A 175 13.73 11.46 34.82
CA GLY A 175 13.75 12.64 33.93
C GLY A 175 13.45 12.38 32.45
N SER A 176 13.26 11.12 32.02
CA SER A 176 13.03 10.77 30.60
C SER A 176 11.60 11.00 30.08
N ALA A 177 10.72 11.62 30.87
CA ALA A 177 9.34 11.91 30.46
C ALA A 177 9.26 12.78 29.20
N LEU A 178 10.16 13.77 29.09
CA LEU A 178 10.29 14.62 27.90
C LEU A 178 10.74 13.82 26.67
N GLN A 179 11.64 12.86 26.84
CA GLN A 179 12.10 12.01 25.74
C GLN A 179 11.01 11.06 25.26
N LEU A 180 10.23 10.50 26.17
CA LEU A 180 9.07 9.66 25.83
C LEU A 180 7.99 10.48 25.11
N ALA A 181 7.67 11.68 25.59
CA ALA A 181 6.74 12.59 24.91
C ALA A 181 7.25 13.00 23.52
N ALA A 182 8.55 13.28 23.38
CA ALA A 182 9.17 13.57 22.09
C ALA A 182 9.21 12.36 21.15
N ALA A 183 9.39 11.14 21.67
CA ALA A 183 9.34 9.90 20.90
C ALA A 183 7.92 9.62 20.39
N ARG A 184 6.90 9.77 21.24
CA ARG A 184 5.48 9.70 20.86
C ARG A 184 5.15 10.69 19.76
N ARG A 185 5.50 11.96 19.96
CA ARG A 185 5.30 13.00 18.94
C ARG A 185 6.00 12.63 17.64
N ARG A 186 7.26 12.21 17.65
CA ARG A 186 7.98 11.79 16.43
C ARG A 186 7.32 10.61 15.71
N LEU A 187 6.78 9.64 16.44
CA LEU A 187 6.04 8.52 15.83
C LEU A 187 4.68 8.98 15.28
N GLN A 188 4.02 9.93 15.93
CA GLN A 188 2.74 10.48 15.50
C GLN A 188 2.86 11.49 14.33
N THR A 189 3.94 12.28 14.29
CA THR A 189 4.07 13.43 13.39
C THR A 189 4.99 13.21 12.21
N SER A 190 5.56 12.02 12.04
CA SER A 190 6.73 11.85 11.18
C SER A 190 6.49 12.20 9.70
N LYS A 191 6.69 13.48 9.38
CA LYS A 191 7.35 13.94 8.18
C LYS A 191 8.81 14.10 8.58
N ARG A 192 9.65 13.12 8.25
CA ARG A 192 11.11 13.34 8.25
C ARG A 192 11.38 14.56 7.36
N PRO A 193 12.25 15.52 7.73
CA PRO A 193 12.70 16.50 6.76
C PRO A 193 13.34 15.72 5.61
N ALA A 194 12.63 15.70 4.50
CA ALA A 194 13.10 15.06 3.29
C ALA A 194 14.37 15.78 2.83
N PRO A 195 15.37 15.06 2.30
CA PRO A 195 16.52 15.73 1.71
C PRO A 195 16.02 16.75 0.69
N GLN A 196 16.63 17.94 0.71
CA GLN A 196 16.39 18.95 -0.31
C GLN A 196 17.00 18.41 -1.60
N LEU A 197 16.20 18.39 -2.65
CA LEU A 197 16.67 18.05 -3.98
C LEU A 197 17.36 19.29 -4.55
N VAL A 198 18.57 19.10 -5.09
CA VAL A 198 19.36 20.19 -5.66
C VAL A 198 19.03 20.28 -7.15
N VAL A 199 18.52 21.42 -7.59
CA VAL A 199 18.20 21.68 -9.00
C VAL A 199 19.52 21.73 -9.79
N ARG A 200 19.63 20.91 -10.84
CA ARG A 200 20.78 20.89 -11.77
C ARG A 200 20.34 21.28 -13.18
N ALA A 201 21.30 21.65 -14.02
CA ALA A 201 21.07 22.13 -15.39
C ALA A 201 20.31 21.12 -16.26
N ASN A 202 19.48 21.64 -17.18
CA ASN A 202 18.62 20.86 -18.06
C ASN A 202 19.43 19.97 -19.01
N THR A 203 19.35 18.65 -18.82
CA THR A 203 19.55 17.71 -19.92
C THR A 203 18.19 17.37 -20.53
N SER A 204 18.11 17.27 -21.86
CA SER A 204 16.85 16.91 -22.54
C SER A 204 16.33 15.57 -22.02
N ILE A 205 15.02 15.39 -21.87
CA ILE A 205 14.44 14.10 -21.49
C ILE A 205 14.28 13.26 -22.78
N PRO A 206 14.82 12.03 -22.85
CA PRO A 206 14.62 11.16 -24.00
C PRO A 206 13.15 10.90 -24.30
N THR A 207 12.81 10.81 -25.58
CA THR A 207 11.43 10.52 -26.01
C THR A 207 11.16 9.02 -26.13
N ASP A 208 12.20 8.24 -26.47
CA ASP A 208 12.17 6.78 -26.45
C ASP A 208 12.98 6.29 -25.24
N PRO A 209 12.41 5.46 -24.34
CA PRO A 209 13.18 4.88 -23.25
C PRO A 209 14.39 4.07 -23.72
N ARG A 210 14.40 3.55 -24.95
CA ARG A 210 15.51 2.77 -25.50
C ARG A 210 16.76 3.60 -25.80
N GLU A 211 16.65 4.92 -25.84
CA GLU A 211 17.81 5.83 -25.83
C GLU A 211 18.60 5.75 -24.51
N LEU A 212 17.98 5.26 -23.43
CA LEU A 212 18.65 4.99 -22.15
C LEU A 212 19.28 3.59 -22.17
N LEU A 213 18.45 2.57 -22.40
CA LEU A 213 18.87 1.18 -22.45
C LEU A 213 18.05 0.43 -23.50
N ALA A 214 18.72 -0.22 -24.45
CA ALA A 214 18.08 -0.92 -25.56
C ALA A 214 17.16 -2.06 -25.09
N GLU A 215 17.45 -2.67 -23.93
CA GLU A 215 16.64 -3.74 -23.35
C GLU A 215 15.31 -3.27 -22.72
N ILE A 216 15.03 -1.96 -22.65
CA ILE A 216 13.78 -1.49 -22.05
C ILE A 216 12.59 -1.92 -22.92
N HIS A 217 11.64 -2.59 -22.26
CA HIS A 217 10.32 -2.91 -22.80
C HIS A 217 9.45 -1.63 -22.81
N PRO A 218 9.20 -1.03 -23.98
CA PRO A 218 8.45 0.22 -24.06
C PRO A 218 6.98 0.02 -23.72
N ARG A 219 6.25 1.09 -23.44
CA ARG A 219 4.81 1.07 -23.15
C ARG A 219 3.98 0.25 -24.13
N ALA A 220 4.31 0.35 -25.43
CA ALA A 220 3.63 -0.39 -26.48
C ALA A 220 3.78 -1.92 -26.33
N SER A 221 4.91 -2.43 -25.82
CA SER A 221 5.17 -3.86 -25.76
C SER A 221 4.38 -4.60 -24.68
N TRP A 222 3.80 -3.89 -23.73
CA TRP A 222 2.95 -4.47 -22.69
C TRP A 222 1.49 -4.03 -22.76
N GLY A 223 1.10 -3.28 -23.79
CA GLY A 223 -0.27 -2.82 -24.00
C GLY A 223 -0.70 -1.75 -23.00
N ALA A 224 0.18 -0.78 -22.73
CA ALA A 224 -0.11 0.31 -21.81
C ALA A 224 -1.33 1.13 -22.24
N GLN A 225 -2.23 1.39 -21.31
CA GLN A 225 -3.33 2.34 -21.50
C GLN A 225 -2.79 3.76 -21.71
N PRO A 226 -3.54 4.63 -22.39
CA PRO A 226 -3.17 6.04 -22.56
C PRO A 226 -2.99 6.77 -21.22
N LEU A 227 -2.15 7.79 -21.23
CA LEU A 227 -2.01 8.75 -20.14
C LEU A 227 -3.30 9.57 -20.00
N ARG A 228 -3.90 9.62 -18.80
CA ARG A 228 -5.06 10.47 -18.51
C ARG A 228 -4.62 11.93 -18.27
N PRO A 229 -5.47 12.94 -18.52
CA PRO A 229 -5.07 14.36 -18.55
C PRO A 229 -4.67 14.97 -17.19
N ASN A 230 -4.88 14.29 -16.07
CA ASN A 230 -4.59 14.80 -14.73
C ASN A 230 -3.11 14.64 -14.33
N HIS A 231 -2.19 15.19 -15.13
CA HIS A 231 -0.75 15.14 -14.89
C HIS A 231 -0.06 16.50 -15.10
N GLY A 232 1.17 16.61 -14.57
CA GLY A 232 2.09 17.71 -14.86
C GLY A 232 3.30 17.23 -15.65
N ALA A 233 4.02 18.17 -16.26
CA ALA A 233 5.33 17.90 -16.85
C ALA A 233 6.36 17.56 -15.77
N MET A 234 7.37 16.78 -16.13
CA MET A 234 8.51 16.50 -15.27
C MET A 234 9.40 17.74 -15.12
N ASP A 235 9.60 18.18 -13.88
CA ASP A 235 10.63 19.18 -13.54
C ASP A 235 12.05 18.62 -13.82
N PRO A 236 13.10 19.45 -13.93
CA PRO A 236 14.46 18.97 -14.17
C PRO A 236 14.84 17.81 -13.24
N ILE A 237 15.29 16.70 -13.82
CA ILE A 237 15.55 15.48 -13.06
C ILE A 237 16.76 15.68 -12.15
N GLN A 238 16.54 15.43 -10.86
CA GLN A 238 17.48 15.72 -9.78
C GLN A 238 17.59 14.59 -8.75
N ALA A 239 16.74 13.55 -8.85
CA ALA A 239 16.81 12.38 -8.00
C ALA A 239 16.23 11.14 -8.65
N ILE A 240 16.61 9.99 -8.11
CA ILE A 240 16.00 8.70 -8.38
C ILE A 240 15.50 8.13 -7.05
N THR A 241 14.28 7.59 -7.02
CA THR A 241 13.75 6.89 -5.85
C THR A 241 13.47 5.44 -6.20
N VAL A 242 14.06 4.54 -5.42
CA VAL A 242 13.89 3.09 -5.56
C VAL A 242 12.77 2.61 -4.65
N HIS A 243 11.90 1.79 -5.24
CA HIS A 243 10.70 1.21 -4.63
C HIS A 243 10.68 -0.31 -4.79
N HIS A 244 9.79 -0.95 -4.04
CA HIS A 244 9.26 -2.27 -4.37
C HIS A 244 7.75 -2.17 -4.63
N THR A 245 7.13 -3.18 -5.22
CA THR A 245 5.67 -3.23 -5.39
C THR A 245 4.94 -3.72 -4.15
N ALA A 246 5.66 -4.34 -3.21
CA ALA A 246 5.11 -5.08 -2.06
C ALA A 246 4.20 -6.27 -2.44
N MET A 247 4.22 -6.70 -3.71
CA MET A 247 3.47 -7.87 -4.15
C MET A 247 4.21 -9.15 -3.74
N ALA A 248 3.49 -10.06 -3.08
CA ALA A 248 4.01 -11.37 -2.74
C ALA A 248 4.24 -12.21 -4.01
N ARG A 249 5.41 -12.87 -4.10
CA ARG A 249 5.76 -13.88 -5.12
C ARG A 249 5.39 -13.46 -6.56
N PRO A 250 6.03 -12.42 -7.13
CA PRO A 250 5.88 -12.11 -8.55
C PRO A 250 6.30 -13.33 -9.38
N ARG A 251 5.45 -13.76 -10.32
CA ARG A 251 5.71 -14.94 -11.16
C ARG A 251 6.63 -14.56 -12.33
N PRO A 252 7.69 -15.33 -12.59
CA PRO A 252 8.49 -15.20 -13.82
C PRO A 252 7.59 -15.28 -15.08
N GLY A 253 7.97 -14.57 -16.15
CA GLY A 253 7.26 -14.55 -17.44
C GLY A 253 5.98 -13.70 -17.49
N LEU A 254 5.55 -13.09 -16.37
CA LEU A 254 4.32 -12.28 -16.31
C LEU A 254 4.58 -10.77 -16.21
N GLY A 255 5.77 -10.28 -16.55
CA GLY A 255 6.14 -8.86 -16.43
C GLY A 255 5.11 -7.91 -17.06
N GLY A 256 4.78 -8.09 -18.33
CA GLY A 256 3.79 -7.26 -19.03
C GLY A 256 2.36 -7.34 -18.45
N ALA A 257 1.92 -8.51 -17.99
CA ALA A 257 0.62 -8.64 -17.32
C ALA A 257 0.60 -7.93 -15.96
N THR A 258 1.71 -8.02 -15.24
CA THR A 258 1.93 -7.32 -13.96
C THR A 258 1.93 -5.81 -14.17
N MET A 259 2.58 -5.30 -15.21
CA MET A 259 2.54 -3.90 -15.60
C MET A 259 1.11 -3.39 -15.82
N ARG A 260 0.29 -4.12 -16.59
CA ARG A 260 -1.12 -3.76 -16.83
C ARG A 260 -1.94 -3.75 -15.54
N SER A 261 -1.74 -4.74 -14.67
CA SER A 261 -2.43 -4.81 -13.36
C SER A 261 -2.09 -3.60 -12.48
N ILE A 262 -0.81 -3.24 -12.39
CA ILE A 262 -0.37 -2.06 -11.63
C ILE A 262 -0.93 -0.77 -12.25
N GLN A 263 -0.93 -0.66 -13.59
CA GLN A 263 -1.47 0.51 -14.28
C GLN A 263 -2.98 0.67 -14.03
N SER A 264 -3.77 -0.40 -14.20
CA SER A 264 -5.22 -0.39 -13.94
C SER A 264 -5.51 -0.02 -12.49
N TYR A 265 -4.80 -0.59 -11.52
CA TYR A 265 -4.95 -0.18 -10.13
C TYR A 265 -4.67 1.32 -9.92
N HIS A 266 -3.57 1.83 -10.47
CA HIS A 266 -3.24 3.24 -10.32
C HIS A 266 -4.22 4.18 -11.02
N GLN A 267 -4.71 3.82 -12.20
CA GLN A 267 -5.64 4.64 -12.96
C GLN A 267 -7.08 4.52 -12.43
N ASP A 268 -7.58 3.30 -12.27
CA ASP A 268 -9.00 3.04 -11.98
C ASP A 268 -9.31 3.18 -10.49
N VAL A 269 -8.40 2.75 -9.62
CA VAL A 269 -8.62 2.78 -8.16
C VAL A 269 -8.04 4.03 -7.52
N ARG A 270 -6.82 4.44 -7.91
CA ARG A 270 -6.17 5.64 -7.31
C ARG A 270 -6.43 6.94 -8.07
N ASN A 271 -7.14 6.86 -9.20
CA ASN A 271 -7.41 7.98 -10.09
C ASN A 271 -6.15 8.74 -10.53
N TRP A 272 -5.04 8.04 -10.70
CA TRP A 272 -3.79 8.64 -11.20
C TRP A 272 -3.79 8.72 -12.72
N ALA A 273 -2.97 9.60 -13.24
CA ALA A 273 -2.84 9.77 -14.69
C ALA A 273 -2.38 8.49 -15.40
N ASP A 274 -1.58 7.68 -14.71
CA ASP A 274 -0.91 6.48 -15.23
C ASP A 274 -0.32 5.68 -14.07
N ILE A 275 0.38 4.59 -14.36
CA ILE A 275 1.29 3.92 -13.42
C ILE A 275 2.19 4.94 -12.70
N GLY A 276 2.40 4.79 -11.39
CA GLY A 276 3.05 5.83 -10.57
C GLY A 276 4.56 5.96 -10.75
N TYR A 277 5.22 4.95 -11.32
CA TYR A 277 6.68 4.84 -11.48
C TYR A 277 7.08 5.00 -12.95
N HIS A 278 8.28 5.48 -13.22
CA HIS A 278 8.79 5.62 -14.60
C HIS A 278 9.37 4.32 -15.12
N PHE A 279 10.00 3.53 -14.24
CA PHE A 279 10.53 2.22 -14.59
C PHE A 279 10.12 1.18 -13.56
N LEU A 280 9.86 -0.04 -14.05
CA LEU A 280 9.66 -1.21 -13.22
C LEU A 280 10.60 -2.32 -13.64
N ILE A 281 11.05 -3.14 -12.70
CA ILE A 281 11.96 -4.26 -12.98
C ILE A 281 11.28 -5.55 -12.51
N ASP A 282 11.03 -6.48 -13.42
CA ASP A 282 10.45 -7.79 -13.10
C ASP A 282 11.49 -8.73 -12.46
N PRO A 283 11.09 -9.89 -11.88
CA PRO A 283 12.01 -10.81 -11.21
C PRO A 283 13.14 -11.38 -12.09
N GLU A 284 12.95 -11.38 -13.41
CA GLU A 284 13.88 -11.90 -14.41
C GLU A 284 14.88 -10.81 -14.86
N GLY A 285 14.75 -9.59 -14.34
CA GLY A 285 15.59 -8.46 -14.68
C GLY A 285 15.12 -7.68 -15.91
N GLY A 286 13.92 -7.96 -16.44
CA GLY A 286 13.31 -7.19 -17.50
C GLY A 286 12.96 -5.78 -17.01
N ILE A 287 13.40 -4.76 -17.74
CA ILE A 287 13.16 -3.35 -17.41
C ILE A 287 11.99 -2.85 -18.26
N TRP A 288 10.93 -2.38 -17.61
CA TRP A 288 9.69 -1.96 -18.25
C TRP A 288 9.49 -0.47 -18.12
N GLU A 289 9.20 0.19 -19.24
CA GLU A 289 8.75 1.58 -19.26
C GLU A 289 7.36 1.66 -18.62
N GLY A 290 7.28 2.36 -17.49
CA GLY A 290 6.04 2.75 -16.85
C GLY A 290 5.58 4.10 -17.38
N ARG A 291 5.44 5.09 -16.50
CA ARG A 291 5.09 6.45 -16.85
C ARG A 291 6.19 7.10 -17.67
N ALA A 292 5.83 7.75 -18.77
CA ALA A 292 6.78 8.45 -19.62
C ALA A 292 7.62 9.46 -18.80
N LEU A 293 8.94 9.47 -18.98
CA LEU A 293 9.87 10.28 -18.19
C LEU A 293 9.58 11.79 -18.24
N ARG A 294 8.99 12.29 -19.33
CA ARG A 294 8.59 13.70 -19.48
C ARG A 294 7.40 14.10 -18.60
N VAL A 295 6.77 13.15 -17.92
CA VAL A 295 5.58 13.35 -17.10
C VAL A 295 5.95 13.10 -15.65
N GLN A 296 5.55 14.01 -14.75
CA GLN A 296 5.85 13.87 -13.33
C GLN A 296 5.26 12.56 -12.76
N GLY A 297 6.06 11.84 -11.96
CA GLY A 297 5.67 10.61 -11.28
C GLY A 297 4.60 10.79 -10.19
N ALA A 298 4.09 9.66 -9.67
CA ALA A 298 3.12 9.61 -8.56
C ALA A 298 3.55 8.67 -7.42
N HIS A 299 4.86 8.53 -7.17
CA HIS A 299 5.40 7.46 -6.32
C HIS A 299 5.90 7.90 -4.93
N ALA A 300 6.32 9.16 -4.74
CA ALA A 300 6.97 9.66 -3.52
C ALA A 300 6.19 10.75 -2.78
N GLY A 301 4.99 11.14 -3.27
CA GLY A 301 4.17 12.24 -2.74
C GLY A 301 4.38 13.56 -3.48
N SER A 302 3.42 14.49 -3.37
CA SER A 302 3.33 15.71 -4.20
C SER A 302 4.67 16.44 -4.36
N ASP A 303 5.32 16.76 -3.24
CA ASP A 303 6.52 17.61 -3.23
C ASP A 303 7.79 16.83 -3.57
N LYS A 304 7.72 15.50 -3.54
CA LYS A 304 8.88 14.61 -3.75
C LYS A 304 8.82 13.89 -5.09
N ASN A 305 7.74 14.04 -5.86
CA ASN A 305 7.66 13.57 -7.23
C ASN A 305 8.34 14.53 -8.23
N ARG A 306 8.46 15.81 -7.87
CA ARG A 306 9.06 16.86 -8.71
C ARG A 306 10.54 16.56 -9.01
N GLY A 307 10.87 16.36 -10.28
CA GLY A 307 12.23 16.05 -10.74
C GLY A 307 12.77 14.73 -10.20
N ASN A 308 11.90 13.78 -9.86
CA ASN A 308 12.30 12.52 -9.21
C ASN A 308 11.85 11.31 -10.02
N VAL A 309 12.81 10.51 -10.48
CA VAL A 309 12.55 9.30 -11.25
C VAL A 309 12.25 8.14 -10.30
N GLY A 310 11.00 7.66 -10.29
CA GLY A 310 10.64 6.41 -9.61
C GLY A 310 11.05 5.16 -10.39
N VAL A 311 11.87 4.31 -9.76
CA VAL A 311 12.21 2.95 -10.20
C VAL A 311 11.62 1.96 -9.20
N CYS A 312 10.84 0.97 -9.64
CA CYS A 312 10.14 0.04 -8.75
C CYS A 312 10.43 -1.43 -9.11
N LEU A 313 11.02 -2.17 -8.17
CA LEU A 313 11.25 -3.61 -8.35
C LEU A 313 9.97 -4.39 -8.01
N MET A 314 9.54 -5.28 -8.89
CA MET A 314 8.39 -6.14 -8.66
C MET A 314 8.74 -7.18 -7.60
N GLY A 315 8.06 -7.13 -6.46
CA GLY A 315 8.26 -8.06 -5.34
C GLY A 315 8.04 -7.43 -3.97
N ASN A 316 8.14 -8.26 -2.93
CA ASN A 316 8.10 -7.87 -1.53
C ASN A 316 9.44 -8.20 -0.84
N PHE A 317 10.32 -7.21 -0.78
CA PHE A 317 11.66 -7.34 -0.20
C PHE A 317 11.75 -7.08 1.31
N ASP A 318 10.61 -7.01 2.01
CA ASP A 318 10.59 -7.24 3.45
C ASP A 318 10.59 -8.75 3.77
N GLU A 319 10.05 -9.56 2.87
CA GLU A 319 9.86 -11.01 3.04
C GLU A 319 10.86 -11.85 2.24
N ALA A 320 11.32 -11.35 1.09
CA ALA A 320 12.24 -12.06 0.20
C ALA A 320 13.54 -11.29 -0.02
N SER A 321 14.59 -12.02 -0.41
CA SER A 321 15.79 -11.40 -1.00
C SER A 321 15.49 -10.88 -2.41
N VAL A 322 16.25 -9.87 -2.84
CA VAL A 322 16.20 -9.39 -4.22
C VAL A 322 16.91 -10.41 -5.14
N PRO A 323 16.24 -10.93 -6.19
CA PRO A 323 16.88 -11.76 -7.20
C PRO A 323 18.10 -11.08 -7.84
N ALA A 324 19.13 -11.87 -8.15
CA ALA A 324 20.36 -11.34 -8.74
C ALA A 324 20.11 -10.61 -10.08
N ALA A 325 19.23 -11.16 -10.93
CA ALA A 325 18.87 -10.53 -12.20
C ALA A 325 18.20 -9.15 -12.01
N GLN A 326 17.32 -9.02 -11.01
CA GLN A 326 16.72 -7.74 -10.62
C GLN A 326 17.76 -6.74 -10.11
N ALA A 327 18.67 -7.18 -9.25
CA ALA A 327 19.71 -6.32 -8.69
C ALA A 327 20.65 -5.80 -9.80
N GLN A 328 21.09 -6.67 -10.71
CA GLN A 328 21.94 -6.29 -11.85
C GLN A 328 21.22 -5.34 -12.82
N ALA A 329 19.94 -5.58 -13.10
CA ALA A 329 19.15 -4.68 -13.93
C ALA A 329 18.94 -3.31 -13.26
N LEU A 330 18.76 -3.29 -11.93
CA LEU A 330 18.69 -2.06 -11.16
C LEU A 330 19.99 -1.26 -11.26
N ASP A 331 21.15 -1.90 -11.06
CA ASP A 331 22.45 -1.23 -11.13
C ASP A 331 22.68 -0.60 -12.52
N ARG A 332 22.45 -1.36 -13.60
CA ARG A 332 22.57 -0.86 -14.98
C ARG A 332 21.65 0.34 -15.24
N LEU A 333 20.39 0.25 -14.80
CA LEU A 333 19.43 1.33 -14.97
C LEU A 333 19.82 2.58 -14.17
N LEU A 334 20.24 2.41 -12.91
CA LEU A 334 20.67 3.53 -12.06
C LEU A 334 21.90 4.22 -12.63
N ASP A 335 22.91 3.46 -13.07
CA ASP A 335 24.12 4.01 -13.68
C ASP A 335 23.80 4.81 -14.95
N THR A 336 22.94 4.26 -15.80
CA THR A 336 22.49 4.92 -17.03
C THR A 336 21.75 6.23 -16.72
N LEU A 337 20.75 6.18 -15.83
CA LEU A 337 19.98 7.37 -15.45
C LEU A 337 20.88 8.43 -14.82
N ARG A 338 21.81 8.02 -13.96
CA ARG A 338 22.76 8.94 -13.32
C ARG A 338 23.69 9.60 -14.33
N ALA A 339 24.25 8.82 -15.26
CA ALA A 339 25.08 9.37 -16.33
C ALA A 339 24.27 10.37 -17.19
N ARG A 340 23.05 9.99 -17.58
CA ARG A 340 22.19 10.79 -18.46
C ARG A 340 21.71 12.10 -17.86
N PHE A 341 21.48 12.13 -16.54
CA PHE A 341 20.97 13.29 -15.81
C PHE A 341 22.01 13.91 -14.87
N SER A 342 23.28 13.53 -15.04
CA SER A 342 24.42 14.03 -14.25
C SER A 342 24.18 13.95 -12.74
N LEU A 343 23.70 12.81 -12.24
CA LEU A 343 23.37 12.56 -10.84
C LEU A 343 24.48 11.78 -10.12
N GLY A 344 24.73 12.15 -8.86
CA GLY A 344 25.62 11.41 -7.97
C GLY A 344 24.94 10.18 -7.35
N ALA A 345 25.74 9.26 -6.80
CA ALA A 345 25.19 8.10 -6.06
C ALA A 345 24.33 8.55 -4.88
N SER A 346 24.67 9.68 -4.25
CA SER A 346 23.91 10.31 -3.16
C SER A 346 22.48 10.71 -3.53
N ASP A 347 22.20 10.87 -4.83
CA ASP A 347 20.92 11.33 -5.39
C ASP A 347 19.95 10.15 -5.67
N VAL A 348 20.36 8.92 -5.38
CA VAL A 348 19.53 7.70 -5.46
C VAL A 348 19.02 7.33 -4.08
N PHE A 349 17.72 7.47 -3.81
CA PHE A 349 17.14 7.29 -2.48
C PHE A 349 16.23 6.06 -2.39
N PRO A 350 16.21 5.34 -1.25
CA PRO A 350 15.09 4.45 -0.95
C PRO A 350 13.83 5.28 -0.66
N HIS A 351 12.64 4.79 -1.02
CA HIS A 351 11.39 5.51 -0.73
C HIS A 351 11.20 5.87 0.76
N SER A 352 11.66 5.00 1.66
CA SER A 352 11.70 5.23 3.12
C SER A 352 12.48 6.48 3.55
N ARG A 353 13.26 7.10 2.65
CA ARG A 353 13.92 8.40 2.88
C ARG A 353 12.90 9.56 2.88
N PHE A 354 11.88 9.48 2.04
CA PHE A 354 10.91 10.56 1.80
C PHE A 354 9.59 10.36 2.53
N LYS A 355 9.16 9.10 2.67
CA LYS A 355 7.91 8.74 3.32
C LYS A 355 8.13 7.70 4.41
N LEU A 356 7.15 7.61 5.31
CA LEU A 356 7.09 6.63 6.38
C LEU A 356 6.76 5.19 5.93
N THR A 357 7.35 4.71 4.85
CA THR A 357 6.92 3.49 4.15
C THR A 357 7.98 2.39 4.17
N ALA A 358 7.58 1.11 4.27
CA ALA A 358 8.48 -0.06 4.35
C ALA A 358 9.34 -0.17 3.11
N CYS A 359 8.73 0.22 2.00
CA CYS A 359 9.33 0.41 0.71
C CYS A 359 10.71 1.14 0.80
N PRO A 360 11.76 0.59 0.18
CA PRO A 360 11.74 -0.53 -0.75
C PRO A 360 11.82 -1.93 -0.11
N GLY A 361 11.67 -2.04 1.21
CA GLY A 361 11.79 -3.28 1.98
C GLY A 361 13.22 -3.49 2.49
N ARG A 362 13.37 -4.35 3.52
CA ARG A 362 14.67 -4.58 4.19
C ARG A 362 15.79 -5.00 3.24
N SER A 363 15.57 -6.01 2.40
CA SER A 363 16.63 -6.55 1.52
C SER A 363 17.06 -5.53 0.47
N LEU A 364 16.11 -4.90 -0.22
CA LEU A 364 16.42 -3.89 -1.23
C LEU A 364 17.00 -2.60 -0.63
N SER A 365 16.64 -2.25 0.61
CA SER A 365 17.25 -1.09 1.30
C SER A 365 18.75 -1.27 1.53
N VAL A 366 19.23 -2.51 1.75
CA VAL A 366 20.67 -2.80 1.88
C VAL A 366 21.38 -2.58 0.54
N ILE A 367 20.81 -3.08 -0.56
CA ILE A 367 21.36 -2.92 -1.91
C ILE A 367 21.45 -1.44 -2.28
N VAL A 368 20.37 -0.67 -2.07
CA VAL A 368 20.36 0.77 -2.34
C VAL A 368 21.35 1.51 -1.43
N GLY A 369 21.53 1.07 -0.18
CA GLY A 369 22.53 1.62 0.74
C GLY A 369 23.96 1.42 0.22
N ALA A 370 24.29 0.18 -0.17
CA ALA A 370 25.60 -0.18 -0.71
C ALA A 370 25.90 0.58 -2.02
N TYR A 371 24.92 0.68 -2.93
CA TYR A 371 25.04 1.44 -4.18
C TYR A 371 25.40 2.93 -3.95
N ARG A 372 24.85 3.52 -2.88
CA ARG A 372 25.14 4.92 -2.50
C ARG A 372 26.53 5.11 -1.87
N GLY A 373 27.27 4.04 -1.57
CA GLY A 373 28.54 4.08 -0.85
C GLY A 373 28.40 4.40 0.65
N ALA A 374 27.33 3.91 1.29
CA ALA A 374 27.02 4.14 2.71
C ALA A 374 27.34 2.94 3.61
#